data_AF-A0A143DDF5-F1
#
_entry.id   AF-A0A143DDF5-F1
#
_cell.length_a   1.000
_cell.length_b   1.000
_cell.length_c   1.000
_cell.angle_alpha   90.00
_cell.angle_beta   90.00
_cell.angle_gamma   90.00
#
_symmetry.space_group_name_H-M   'P 1'
#
loop_
_entity.id
_entity.type
_entity.pdbx_description
1 polymer ?
#
loop_
_entity_poly.entity_id
_entity_poly.type
_entity_poly.pdbx_seq_one_letter_code
_entity_poly.pdbx_strand_id
1 'polypeptide(L)'
;MLKTVLIALVTCLVLGSTASALFLRDALREQKAAQDAMIARNIEAGARVMELEQQVAELEARVHELAEYNANLNQRLDSTYAPTEVRGMADFPVLRGMARHGDTVESFARREGTNPDVILALNPWLRGRREPMVDYQTVWIPKVPRS
;
A
#
# COMPACT_ATOMS: atom_id res chain seq x y z
N MET A 1 -59.26 -49.33 -46.78
CA MET A 1 -59.05 -48.59 -45.51
C MET A 1 -57.70 -48.88 -44.85
N LEU A 2 -57.20 -50.12 -44.79
CA LEU A 2 -55.89 -50.40 -44.16
C LEU A 2 -54.69 -49.71 -44.83
N LYS A 3 -54.64 -49.67 -46.18
CA LYS A 3 -53.56 -49.01 -46.94
C LYS A 3 -53.48 -47.50 -46.71
N THR A 4 -54.62 -46.82 -46.60
CA THR A 4 -54.67 -45.36 -46.40
C THR A 4 -54.22 -44.97 -44.99
N VAL A 5 -54.54 -45.78 -43.99
CA VAL A 5 -54.07 -45.58 -42.60
C VAL A 5 -52.55 -45.81 -42.51
N LEU A 6 -52.04 -46.85 -43.16
CA LEU A 6 -50.60 -47.14 -43.16
C LEU A 6 -49.78 -46.01 -43.80
N ILE A 7 -50.25 -45.49 -44.95
CA ILE A 7 -49.60 -44.36 -45.62
C ILE A 7 -49.63 -43.11 -44.73
N ALA A 8 -50.78 -42.78 -44.13
CA ALA A 8 -50.88 -41.63 -43.23
C ALA A 8 -49.93 -41.74 -42.02
N LEU A 9 -49.81 -42.94 -41.44
CA LEU A 9 -48.96 -43.17 -40.26
C LEU A 9 -47.47 -43.05 -40.58
N VAL A 10 -47.03 -43.60 -41.72
CA VAL A 10 -45.64 -43.45 -42.21
C VAL A 10 -45.33 -41.99 -42.54
N THR A 11 -46.27 -41.27 -43.15
CA THR A 11 -46.08 -39.86 -43.50
C THR A 11 -45.93 -38.99 -42.25
N CYS A 12 -46.73 -39.22 -41.21
CA CYS A 12 -46.60 -38.55 -39.91
C CYS A 12 -45.26 -38.86 -39.22
N LEU A 13 -44.76 -40.10 -39.32
CA LEU A 13 -43.48 -40.51 -38.72
C LEU A 13 -42.28 -39.86 -39.42
N VAL A 14 -42.31 -39.76 -40.75
CA VAL A 14 -41.27 -39.08 -41.55
C VAL A 14 -41.30 -37.56 -41.35
N LEU A 15 -42.49 -36.95 -41.27
CA LEU A 15 -42.63 -35.52 -40.99
C LEU A 15 -42.25 -35.16 -39.54
N GLY A 16 -42.61 -36.01 -38.56
CA GLY A 16 -42.28 -35.79 -37.15
C GLY A 16 -40.79 -35.95 -36.82
N SER A 17 -40.11 -36.88 -37.50
CA SER A 17 -38.66 -37.11 -37.32
C SER A 17 -37.81 -36.00 -37.96
N THR A 18 -38.22 -35.48 -39.11
CA THR A 18 -37.53 -34.35 -39.77
C THR A 18 -37.67 -33.05 -38.99
N ALA A 19 -38.86 -32.77 -38.42
CA ALA A 19 -39.06 -31.60 -37.55
C ALA A 19 -38.17 -31.67 -36.29
N SER A 20 -38.13 -32.83 -35.62
CA SER A 20 -37.30 -33.04 -34.42
C SER A 20 -35.80 -32.85 -34.71
N ALA A 21 -35.33 -33.33 -35.87
CA ALA A 21 -33.93 -33.19 -36.28
C ALA A 21 -33.52 -31.73 -36.55
N LEU A 22 -34.44 -30.91 -37.10
CA LEU A 22 -34.21 -29.48 -37.29
C LEU A 22 -34.13 -28.74 -35.95
N PHE A 23 -35.05 -29.02 -35.03
CA PHE A 23 -35.03 -28.44 -33.68
C PHE A 23 -33.75 -28.78 -32.91
N LEU A 24 -33.30 -30.04 -32.95
CA LEU A 24 -32.05 -30.47 -32.32
C LEU A 24 -30.82 -29.76 -32.91
N ARG A 25 -30.79 -29.58 -34.23
CA ARG A 25 -29.70 -28.87 -34.90
C ARG A 25 -29.65 -27.39 -34.52
N ASP A 26 -30.81 -26.74 -34.42
CA ASP A 26 -30.86 -25.34 -34.03
C ASP A 26 -30.51 -25.16 -32.54
N ALA A 27 -31.00 -26.03 -31.65
CA ALA A 27 -30.60 -26.05 -30.24
C ALA A 27 -29.08 -26.27 -30.05
N LEU A 28 -28.47 -27.17 -30.83
CA LEU A 28 -27.02 -27.40 -30.79
C LEU A 28 -26.22 -26.19 -31.30
N ARG A 29 -26.75 -25.44 -32.27
CA ARG A 29 -26.12 -24.20 -32.76
C ARG A 29 -26.18 -23.09 -31.73
N GLU A 30 -27.32 -22.92 -31.07
CA GLU A 30 -27.47 -21.96 -29.98
C GLU A 30 -26.53 -22.30 -28.81
N GLN A 31 -26.45 -23.58 -28.44
CA GLN A 31 -25.55 -24.03 -27.37
C GLN A 31 -24.08 -23.77 -27.73
N LYS A 32 -23.69 -24.07 -28.97
CA LYS A 32 -22.33 -23.80 -29.45
C LYS A 32 -22.02 -22.31 -29.46
N ALA A 33 -22.94 -21.48 -29.96
CA ALA A 33 -22.78 -20.03 -29.95
C ALA A 33 -22.66 -19.46 -28.53
N ALA A 34 -23.45 -19.99 -27.58
CA ALA A 34 -23.35 -19.63 -26.17
C ALA A 34 -22.01 -20.05 -25.55
N GLN A 35 -21.52 -21.24 -25.89
CA GLN A 35 -20.22 -21.73 -25.44
C GLN A 35 -19.06 -20.89 -26.01
N ASP A 36 -19.10 -20.58 -27.30
CA ASP A 36 -18.09 -19.74 -27.96
C ASP A 36 -18.07 -18.32 -27.36
N ALA A 37 -19.25 -17.76 -27.06
CA ALA A 37 -19.36 -16.47 -26.37
C ALA A 37 -18.81 -16.51 -24.94
N MET A 38 -19.01 -17.61 -24.22
CA MET A 38 -18.46 -17.79 -22.88
C MET A 38 -16.93 -17.92 -22.91
N ILE A 39 -16.38 -18.65 -23.88
CA ILE A 39 -14.93 -18.77 -24.09
C ILE A 39 -14.33 -17.40 -24.39
N ALA A 40 -14.95 -16.62 -25.27
CA ALA A 40 -14.50 -15.26 -25.60
C ALA A 40 -14.46 -14.35 -24.35
N ARG A 41 -15.51 -14.40 -23.51
CA ARG A 41 -15.54 -13.64 -22.24
C ARG A 41 -14.47 -14.09 -21.26
N ASN A 42 -14.20 -15.38 -21.16
CA ASN A 42 -13.15 -15.90 -20.28
C ASN A 42 -11.75 -15.49 -20.74
N ILE A 43 -11.51 -15.45 -22.06
CA ILE A 43 -10.25 -14.96 -22.62
C ILE A 43 -10.07 -13.47 -22.31
N GLU A 44 -11.11 -12.66 -22.50
CA GLU A 44 -11.07 -11.22 -22.17
C GLU A 44 -10.86 -10.99 -20.67
N ALA A 45 -11.57 -11.74 -19.82
CA ALA A 45 -11.38 -11.68 -18.38
C ALA A 45 -9.96 -12.10 -17.98
N GLY A 46 -9.41 -13.14 -18.60
CA GLY A 46 -8.03 -13.56 -18.39
C GLY A 46 -7.02 -12.47 -18.77
N ALA A 47 -7.22 -11.78 -19.89
CA ALA A 47 -6.37 -10.67 -20.29
C ALA A 47 -6.42 -9.50 -19.29
N ARG A 48 -7.61 -9.16 -18.77
CA ARG A 48 -7.76 -8.14 -17.72
C ARG A 48 -7.11 -8.54 -16.41
N VAL A 49 -7.21 -9.82 -16.02
CA VAL A 49 -6.52 -10.34 -14.82
C VAL A 49 -5.02 -10.20 -14.97
N MET A 50 -4.44 -10.59 -16.12
CA MET A 50 -3.00 -10.42 -16.37
C MET A 50 -2.56 -8.95 -16.33
N GLU A 51 -3.36 -8.04 -16.90
CA GLU A 51 -3.09 -6.60 -16.83
C GLU A 51 -3.10 -6.09 -15.38
N LEU A 52 -4.10 -6.49 -14.59
CA LEU A 52 -4.20 -6.10 -13.19
C LEU A 52 -3.07 -6.71 -12.34
N GLU A 53 -2.70 -7.97 -12.58
CA GLU A 53 -1.56 -8.60 -11.92
C GLU A 53 -0.26 -7.85 -12.21
N GLN A 54 -0.06 -7.38 -13.45
CA GLN A 54 1.09 -6.55 -13.80
C GLN A 54 1.06 -5.19 -13.08
N GLN A 55 -0.10 -4.55 -13.00
CA GLN A 55 -0.25 -3.28 -12.27
C GLN A 55 0.01 -3.45 -10.77
N VAL A 56 -0.45 -4.56 -10.17
CA VAL A 56 -0.20 -4.87 -8.76
C VAL A 56 1.30 -5.06 -8.53
N ALA A 57 1.99 -5.83 -9.39
CA ALA A 57 3.43 -6.03 -9.27
C ALA A 57 4.23 -4.71 -9.39
N GLU A 58 3.82 -3.81 -10.29
CA GLU A 58 4.43 -2.49 -10.43
C GLU A 58 4.21 -1.63 -9.17
N LEU A 59 2.99 -1.61 -8.65
CA LEU A 59 2.65 -0.86 -7.44
C LEU A 59 3.39 -1.39 -6.21
N GLU A 60 3.53 -2.71 -6.08
CA GLU A 60 4.29 -3.34 -5.00
C GLU A 60 5.77 -2.94 -5.05
N ALA A 61 6.38 -2.96 -6.25
CA ALA A 61 7.75 -2.50 -6.43
C ALA A 61 7.91 -1.02 -6.04
N ARG A 62 6.95 -0.16 -6.41
CA ARG A 62 6.96 1.26 -6.06
C ARG A 62 6.79 1.52 -4.57
N VAL A 63 5.94 0.73 -3.90
CA VAL A 63 5.79 0.79 -2.44
C VAL A 63 7.10 0.40 -1.76
N HIS A 64 7.78 -0.64 -2.25
CA HIS A 64 9.05 -1.07 -1.70
C HIS A 64 10.13 0.01 -1.85
N GLU A 65 10.26 0.60 -3.03
CA GLU A 65 11.20 1.70 -3.30
C GLU A 65 10.95 2.91 -2.37
N LEU A 66 9.68 3.31 -2.22
CA LEU A 66 9.32 4.42 -1.32
C LEU A 66 9.59 4.09 0.15
N ALA A 67 9.39 2.85 0.56
CA ALA A 67 9.70 2.41 1.91
C ALA A 67 11.20 2.51 2.20
N GLU A 68 12.05 2.04 1.28
CA GLU A 68 13.50 2.17 1.38
C GLU A 68 13.96 3.63 1.37
N TYR A 69 13.39 4.44 0.49
CA TYR A 69 13.67 5.87 0.41
C TYR A 69 13.33 6.58 1.73
N ASN A 70 12.16 6.31 2.29
CA ASN A 70 11.74 6.86 3.59
C ASN A 70 12.64 6.38 4.74
N ALA A 71 13.04 5.11 4.74
CA ALA A 71 13.97 4.59 5.74
C ALA A 71 15.33 5.30 5.68
N ASN A 72 15.86 5.52 4.46
CA ASN A 72 17.10 6.26 4.25
C ASN A 72 16.98 7.72 4.71
N LEU A 73 15.88 8.40 4.35
CA LEU A 73 15.62 9.77 4.81
C LEU A 73 15.57 9.86 6.33
N ASN A 74 14.87 8.93 6.99
CA ASN A 74 14.79 8.88 8.45
C ASN A 74 16.18 8.68 9.07
N GLN A 75 17.00 7.78 8.51
CA GLN A 75 18.37 7.57 8.98
C GLN A 75 19.25 8.83 8.82
N ARG A 76 19.11 9.54 7.70
CA ARG A 76 19.82 10.82 7.45
C ARG A 76 19.36 11.94 8.37
N LEU A 77 18.07 11.99 8.67
CA LEU A 77 17.53 12.94 9.65
C LEU A 77 18.08 12.62 11.04
N ASP A 78 18.00 11.36 11.48
CA ASP A 78 18.50 10.94 12.79
C ASP A 78 19.99 11.25 12.98
N SER A 79 20.82 11.06 11.95
CA SER A 79 22.24 11.43 12.03
C SER A 79 22.47 12.94 12.11
N THR A 80 21.61 13.74 11.46
CA THR A 80 21.65 15.21 11.53
C THR A 80 21.24 15.74 12.91
N TYR A 81 20.32 15.05 13.57
CA TYR A 81 19.84 15.42 14.93
C TYR A 81 20.72 14.86 16.06
N ALA A 82 21.73 14.05 15.75
CA ALA A 82 22.57 13.40 16.77
C ALA A 82 23.35 14.45 17.61
N PRO A 83 23.35 14.32 18.95
CA PRO A 83 24.07 15.26 19.81
C PRO A 83 25.56 15.33 19.51
N THR A 84 26.08 16.54 19.33
CA THR A 84 27.51 16.79 19.08
C THR A 84 28.18 17.46 20.27
N GLU A 85 29.39 17.02 20.63
CA GLU A 85 30.16 17.63 21.72
C GLU A 85 30.57 19.07 21.40
N VAL A 86 30.34 19.99 22.35
CA VAL A 86 30.82 21.36 22.25
C VAL A 86 32.23 21.42 22.85
N ARG A 87 33.26 21.35 22.01
CA ARG A 87 34.65 21.59 22.46
C ARG A 87 34.89 23.08 22.66
N GLY A 88 34.55 23.59 23.84
CA GLY A 88 34.92 24.91 24.33
C GLY A 88 36.16 24.86 25.23
N MET A 89 36.72 26.03 25.54
CA MET A 89 37.89 26.16 26.44
C MET A 89 37.56 25.87 27.93
N ALA A 90 36.27 25.68 28.25
CA ALA A 90 35.78 25.28 29.55
C ALA A 90 35.08 23.91 29.43
N ASP A 91 35.53 22.95 30.23
CA ASP A 91 35.06 21.56 30.32
C ASP A 91 33.66 21.47 30.96
N PHE A 92 32.66 22.12 30.36
CA PHE A 92 31.27 21.89 30.74
C PHE A 92 30.76 20.64 30.02
N PRO A 93 30.25 19.61 30.73
CA PRO A 93 29.75 18.37 30.15
C PRO A 93 28.40 18.62 29.46
N VAL A 94 28.41 19.31 28.32
CA VAL A 94 27.22 19.71 27.57
C VAL A 94 27.37 19.32 26.10
N LEU A 95 26.33 18.74 25.52
CA LEU A 95 26.22 18.43 24.10
C LEU A 95 25.23 19.40 23.43
N ARG A 96 25.35 19.55 22.11
CA ARG A 96 24.34 20.23 21.28
C ARG A 96 23.43 19.19 20.66
N GLY A 97 22.19 19.14 21.12
CA GLY A 97 21.10 18.46 20.42
C GLY A 97 20.32 19.44 19.54
N MET A 98 19.49 18.92 18.65
CA MET A 98 18.71 19.73 17.72
C MET A 98 17.24 19.30 17.76
N ALA A 99 16.33 20.26 17.94
CA ALA A 99 14.91 20.01 18.00
C ALA A 99 14.37 19.57 16.62
N ARG A 100 13.46 18.61 16.63
CA ARG A 100 12.71 18.13 15.46
C ARG A 100 11.41 18.91 15.34
N HIS A 101 10.79 18.83 14.16
CA HIS A 101 9.49 19.45 13.94
C HIS A 101 8.45 18.95 14.94
N GLY A 102 7.75 19.90 15.59
CA GLY A 102 6.71 19.61 16.58
C GLY A 102 7.23 19.15 17.95
N ASP A 103 8.55 19.17 18.19
CA ASP A 103 9.07 18.86 19.53
C ASP A 103 8.54 19.86 20.57
N THR A 104 8.13 19.36 21.73
CA THR A 104 8.01 20.14 22.96
C THR A 104 9.24 19.93 23.82
N VAL A 105 9.39 20.70 24.90
CA VAL A 105 10.52 20.49 25.82
C VAL A 105 10.45 19.09 26.44
N GLU A 106 9.24 18.60 26.70
CA GLU A 106 8.95 17.26 27.23
C GLU A 106 9.33 16.15 26.25
N SER A 107 8.90 16.26 24.99
CA SER A 107 9.21 15.24 23.98
C SER A 107 10.71 15.22 23.66
N PHE A 108 11.33 16.40 23.59
CA PHE A 108 12.77 16.56 23.38
C PHE A 108 13.56 15.92 24.54
N ALA A 109 13.25 16.28 25.79
CA ALA A 109 13.95 15.73 26.96
C ALA A 109 13.83 14.20 27.04
N ARG A 110 12.65 13.64 26.74
CA ARG A 110 12.44 12.19 26.71
C ARG A 110 13.32 11.51 25.66
N ARG A 111 13.42 12.08 24.45
CA ARG A 111 14.27 11.54 23.37
C ARG A 111 15.74 11.54 23.76
N GLU A 112 16.20 12.62 24.36
CA GLU A 112 17.60 12.77 24.77
C GLU A 112 17.91 12.08 26.12
N GLY A 113 16.95 11.36 26.70
CA GLY A 113 17.14 10.60 27.95
C GLY A 113 17.38 11.48 29.18
N THR A 114 16.76 12.66 29.23
CA THR A 114 16.93 13.65 30.31
C THR A 114 15.58 14.18 30.83
N ASN A 115 15.63 15.12 31.78
CA ASN A 115 14.46 15.73 32.40
C ASN A 115 14.18 17.12 31.78
N PRO A 116 12.92 17.48 31.47
CA PRO A 116 12.53 18.81 31.00
C PRO A 116 13.10 19.96 31.85
N ASP A 117 13.11 19.81 33.17
CA ASP A 117 13.64 20.83 34.10
C ASP A 117 15.13 21.07 33.88
N VAL A 118 15.89 20.01 33.58
CA VAL A 118 17.32 20.09 33.27
C VAL A 118 17.55 20.78 31.93
N ILE A 119 16.71 20.49 30.93
CA ILE A 119 16.74 21.22 29.65
C ILE A 119 16.44 22.71 29.86
N LEU A 120 15.43 23.07 30.65
CA LEU A 120 15.09 24.47 30.94
C LEU A 120 16.11 25.18 31.85
N ALA A 121 16.86 24.44 32.65
CA ALA A 121 17.98 24.96 33.42
C ALA A 121 19.16 25.31 32.50
N LEU A 122 19.49 24.45 31.54
CA LEU A 122 20.57 24.67 30.58
C LEU A 122 20.22 25.65 29.46
N ASN A 123 18.93 25.82 29.16
CA ASN A 123 18.44 26.66 28.08
C ASN A 123 17.39 27.68 28.57
N PRO A 124 17.78 28.70 29.37
CA PRO A 124 16.83 29.64 29.96
C PRO A 124 15.97 30.40 28.94
N TRP A 125 16.43 30.55 27.69
CA TRP A 125 15.69 31.20 26.60
C TRP A 125 14.48 30.39 26.07
N LEU A 126 14.33 29.13 26.51
CA LEU A 126 13.15 28.31 26.22
C LEU A 126 12.01 28.59 27.23
N ARG A 127 12.31 29.17 28.39
CA ARG A 127 11.29 29.44 29.42
C ARG A 127 10.26 30.45 28.92
N GLY A 128 8.98 30.13 29.11
CA GLY A 128 7.87 31.02 28.76
C GLY A 128 7.58 31.12 27.25
N ARG A 129 8.22 30.30 26.40
CA ARG A 129 7.78 30.14 25.01
C ARG A 129 6.54 29.27 24.94
N ARG A 130 5.68 29.55 23.96
CA ARG A 130 4.58 28.66 23.58
C ARG A 130 5.17 27.50 22.78
N GLU A 131 4.86 26.28 23.18
CA GLU A 131 5.12 25.07 22.39
C GLU A 131 4.41 25.12 21.03
N PRO A 132 4.96 24.48 19.99
CA PRO A 132 6.19 23.66 19.97
C PRO A 132 7.50 24.48 19.83
N MET A 133 8.63 23.83 20.10
CA MET A 133 9.98 24.34 19.83
C MET A 133 10.14 24.64 18.33
N VAL A 134 11.04 25.56 17.99
CA VAL A 134 11.31 25.88 16.59
C VAL A 134 12.08 24.73 15.95
N ASP A 135 11.71 24.36 14.73
CA ASP A 135 12.40 23.32 13.97
C ASP A 135 13.90 23.60 13.85
N TYR A 136 14.71 22.57 14.03
CA TYR A 136 16.17 22.64 13.98
C TYR A 136 16.80 23.58 15.02
N GLN A 137 16.03 24.00 16.03
CA GLN A 137 16.57 24.81 17.13
C GLN A 137 17.64 24.03 17.87
N THR A 138 18.82 24.63 18.01
CA THR A 138 19.91 24.05 18.81
C THR A 138 19.60 24.18 20.30
N VAL A 139 19.75 23.07 21.02
CA VAL A 139 19.46 22.94 22.46
C VAL A 139 20.68 22.34 23.15
N TRP A 140 21.06 22.92 24.27
CA TRP A 140 22.11 22.39 25.13
C TRP A 140 21.56 21.28 26.00
N ILE A 141 22.20 20.11 25.97
CA ILE A 141 21.80 18.93 26.73
C ILE A 141 22.95 18.45 27.62
N PRO A 142 22.68 17.86 28.80
CA PRO A 142 23.74 17.37 29.66
C PRO A 142 24.45 16.16 29.00
N LYS A 143 25.78 16.09 29.11
CA LYS A 143 26.56 14.90 28.75
C LYS A 143 26.39 13.86 29.86
N VAL A 144 25.59 12.83 29.60
CA VAL A 144 25.43 11.70 30.53
C VAL A 144 26.70 10.83 30.46
N PRO A 145 27.35 10.50 31.58
CA PRO A 145 28.46 9.54 31.58
C PRO A 145 27.95 8.20 31.05
N ARG A 146 28.58 7.66 30.01
CA ARG A 146 28.31 6.28 29.58
C ARG A 146 28.94 5.37 30.65
N SER A 147 28.09 4.72 31.46
CA SER A 147 28.48 3.63 32.37
C SER A 147 28.88 2.38 31.58
#